data_AF-A0A502C697-F1
#
_entry.id   AF-A0A502C697-F1
#
_cell.length_a   1.000
_cell.length_b   1.000
_cell.length_c   1.000
_cell.angle_alpha   90.00
_cell.angle_beta   90.00
_cell.angle_gamma   90.00
#
_symmetry.space_group_name_H-M   'P 1'
#
loop_
_entity.id
_entity.type
_entity.pdbx_description
1 polymer ?
#
loop_
_entity_poly.entity_id
_entity_poly.type
_entity_poly.pdbx_seq_one_letter_code
_entity_poly.pdbx_strand_id
1 'polypeptide(L)'
;MNKLPLAKRTQILAMLCEGSSMRSISRIADVSINTVSKLLVEAGEACLALHDETVRNVKASRIQCDEIWSFCHAKQKNVASAKAAPEGAGDIWTWTAIDADTKLIVSYYVGDRSGESAMTIMDDLRTRLANRVQITTDGHRAYVEAVEGAFGADVDYAQLVKLYGPTITAPGRYSPAECTGIKKIRREGNPDIAHVSTSYVERQNLTMRMSMRRFTRLTNAFSKKFDNHVHALSLYFVFYNFCRIHKTLRMSPAMAAGITDRLWSLEDVLARIDADAPAPAKRGPYRKRGA
;
A
#
# COMPACT_ATOMS: atom_id res chain seq x y z
N MET A 1 22.10 -22.71 -2.54
CA MET A 1 20.78 -22.55 -3.22
C MET A 1 21.03 -21.88 -4.55
N ASN A 2 20.51 -22.39 -5.67
CA ASN A 2 20.71 -21.72 -6.96
C ASN A 2 19.88 -20.44 -6.99
N LYS A 3 20.58 -19.30 -7.03
CA LYS A 3 20.01 -17.97 -7.11
C LYS A 3 19.93 -17.55 -8.57
N LEU A 4 18.81 -16.95 -8.98
CA LEU A 4 18.67 -16.43 -10.34
C LEU A 4 19.67 -15.29 -10.56
N PRO A 5 20.17 -15.10 -11.80
CA PRO A 5 20.98 -13.94 -12.15
C PRO A 5 20.29 -12.63 -11.77
N LEU A 6 21.08 -11.63 -11.34
CA LEU A 6 20.59 -10.33 -10.87
C LEU A 6 19.58 -9.73 -11.86
N ALA A 7 19.98 -9.58 -13.13
CA ALA A 7 19.13 -9.03 -14.19
C ALA A 7 17.76 -9.72 -14.30
N LYS A 8 17.70 -11.04 -14.12
CA LYS A 8 16.44 -11.80 -14.19
C LYS A 8 15.57 -11.55 -12.96
N ARG A 9 16.15 -11.43 -11.77
CA ARG A 9 15.41 -11.02 -10.55
C ARG A 9 14.91 -9.59 -10.67
N THR A 10 15.72 -8.66 -11.20
CA THR A 10 15.35 -7.26 -11.46
C THR A 10 14.16 -7.19 -12.41
N GLN A 11 14.19 -7.96 -13.51
CA GLN A 11 13.07 -8.05 -14.45
C GLN A 11 11.78 -8.56 -13.77
N ILE A 12 11.88 -9.60 -12.94
CA ILE A 12 10.72 -10.13 -12.20
C ILE A 12 10.11 -9.07 -11.27
N LEU A 13 10.94 -8.38 -10.47
CA LEU A 13 10.46 -7.32 -9.58
C LEU A 13 9.82 -6.16 -10.35
N ALA A 14 10.43 -5.73 -11.47
CA ALA A 14 9.89 -4.66 -12.30
C ALA A 14 8.49 -5.03 -12.81
N MET A 15 8.33 -6.25 -13.33
CA MET A 15 7.03 -6.71 -13.81
C MET A 15 5.97 -6.83 -12.70
N LEU A 16 6.38 -7.18 -11.47
CA LEU A 16 5.47 -7.20 -10.31
C LEU A 16 4.96 -5.78 -9.99
N CYS A 17 5.81 -4.78 -10.06
CA CYS A 17 5.46 -3.37 -9.84
C CYS A 17 4.64 -2.75 -10.98
N GLU A 18 4.74 -3.30 -12.19
CA GLU A 18 3.99 -2.87 -13.39
C GLU A 18 2.69 -3.68 -13.61
N GLY A 19 2.22 -4.39 -12.59
CA GLY A 19 0.89 -5.02 -12.60
C GLY A 19 0.80 -6.31 -13.40
N SER A 20 1.92 -6.90 -13.81
CA SER A 20 1.93 -8.21 -14.48
C SER A 20 1.49 -9.32 -13.53
N SER A 21 0.66 -10.25 -14.03
CA SER A 21 0.30 -11.44 -13.25
C SER A 21 1.51 -12.37 -13.04
N MET A 22 1.58 -13.05 -11.90
CA MET A 22 2.65 -14.02 -11.61
C MET A 22 2.82 -15.08 -12.72
N ARG A 23 1.72 -15.48 -13.36
CA ARG A 23 1.74 -16.40 -14.50
C ARG A 23 2.34 -15.77 -15.76
N SER A 24 2.06 -14.49 -16.02
CA SER A 24 2.68 -13.77 -17.13
C SER A 24 4.19 -13.65 -16.92
N ILE A 25 4.60 -13.30 -15.70
CA ILE A 25 6.01 -13.20 -15.31
C ILE A 25 6.72 -14.54 -15.47
N SER A 26 6.11 -15.63 -14.97
CA SER A 26 6.63 -16.98 -15.11
C SER A 26 6.90 -17.37 -16.58
N ARG A 27 5.99 -17.02 -17.49
CA ARG A 27 6.17 -17.28 -18.94
C ARG A 27 7.24 -16.39 -19.57
N ILE A 28 7.22 -15.09 -19.27
CA ILE A 28 8.11 -14.11 -19.90
C ILE A 28 9.56 -14.26 -19.41
N ALA A 29 9.76 -14.47 -18.11
CA ALA A 29 11.08 -14.66 -17.52
C ALA A 29 11.60 -16.12 -17.64
N ASP A 30 10.76 -17.03 -18.14
CA ASP A 30 11.01 -18.47 -18.23
C ASP A 30 11.48 -19.08 -16.89
N VAL A 31 10.61 -18.96 -15.88
CA VAL A 31 10.86 -19.47 -14.52
C VAL A 31 9.59 -20.09 -13.96
N SER A 32 9.73 -20.98 -12.99
CA SER A 32 8.56 -21.53 -12.30
C SER A 32 7.77 -20.43 -11.57
N ILE A 33 6.45 -20.57 -11.49
CA ILE A 33 5.60 -19.66 -10.70
C ILE A 33 6.02 -19.61 -9.23
N ASN A 34 6.54 -20.72 -8.70
CA ASN A 34 7.04 -20.81 -7.33
C ASN A 34 8.28 -19.93 -7.14
N THR A 35 9.12 -19.80 -8.16
CA THR A 35 10.28 -18.90 -8.16
C THR A 35 9.83 -17.44 -8.09
N VAL A 36 8.82 -17.06 -8.87
CA VAL A 36 8.24 -15.70 -8.82
C VAL A 36 7.61 -15.42 -7.45
N SER A 37 6.82 -16.37 -6.93
CA SER A 37 6.17 -16.23 -5.63
C SER A 37 7.18 -16.14 -4.49
N LYS A 38 8.24 -16.94 -4.53
CA LYS A 38 9.30 -16.89 -3.52
C LYS A 38 10.02 -15.54 -3.52
N LEU A 39 10.39 -15.04 -4.70
CA LEU A 39 11.04 -13.74 -4.82
C LEU A 39 10.14 -12.59 -4.36
N LEU A 40 8.82 -12.67 -4.59
CA LEU A 40 7.85 -11.70 -4.06
C LEU A 40 7.82 -11.70 -2.53
N VAL A 41 7.83 -12.87 -1.89
CA VAL A 41 7.83 -12.98 -0.42
C VAL A 41 9.12 -12.37 0.14
N GLU A 42 10.28 -12.79 -0.36
CA GLU A 42 11.59 -12.26 0.04
C GLU A 42 11.66 -10.74 -0.14
N ALA A 43 11.19 -10.23 -1.29
CA ALA A 43 11.16 -8.81 -1.55
C ALA A 43 10.19 -8.06 -0.63
N GLY A 44 9.02 -8.65 -0.34
CA GLY A 44 8.05 -8.05 0.55
C GLY A 44 8.55 -7.95 1.98
N GLU A 45 9.19 -9.00 2.51
CA GLU A 45 9.82 -8.97 3.85
C GLU A 45 10.91 -7.90 3.93
N ALA A 46 11.82 -7.87 2.96
CA ALA A 46 12.88 -6.85 2.89
C ALA A 46 12.29 -5.43 2.76
N CYS A 47 11.23 -5.25 1.97
CA CYS A 47 10.60 -3.95 1.78
C CYS A 47 9.81 -3.47 3.01
N LEU A 48 9.23 -4.39 3.79
CA LEU A 48 8.61 -4.06 5.08
C LEU A 48 9.66 -3.50 6.04
N ALA A 49 10.75 -4.24 6.25
CA ALA A 49 11.84 -3.83 7.13
C ALA A 49 12.48 -2.51 6.66
N LEU A 50 12.75 -2.39 5.36
CA LEU A 50 13.33 -1.18 4.78
C LEU A 50 12.44 0.05 5.00
N HIS A 51 11.14 -0.04 4.72
CA HIS A 51 10.24 1.10 4.93
C HIS A 51 10.14 1.45 6.42
N ASP A 52 10.09 0.44 7.29
CA ASP A 52 10.07 0.64 8.73
C ASP A 52 11.32 1.37 9.25
N GLU A 53 12.51 0.98 8.80
CA GLU A 53 13.78 1.57 9.23
C GLU A 53 14.02 2.96 8.63
N THR A 54 13.68 3.16 7.37
CA THR A 54 14.11 4.35 6.61
C THR A 54 13.10 5.48 6.64
N VAL A 55 11.80 5.19 6.69
CA VAL A 55 10.75 6.21 6.71
C VAL A 55 10.47 6.62 8.16
N ARG A 56 11.41 7.38 8.71
CA ARG A 56 11.43 7.87 10.09
C ARG A 56 11.83 9.34 10.13
N ASN A 57 11.46 10.03 11.21
CA ASN A 57 11.76 11.45 11.40
C ASN A 57 11.37 12.31 10.19
N VAL A 58 10.25 11.97 9.54
CA VAL A 58 9.76 12.64 8.34
C VAL A 58 9.27 14.02 8.73
N LYS A 59 9.83 15.05 8.10
CA LYS A 59 9.32 16.41 8.18
C LYS A 59 8.24 16.60 7.12
N ALA A 60 7.00 16.70 7.55
CA ALA A 60 5.84 16.87 6.67
C ALA A 60 5.04 18.09 7.09
N SER A 61 4.30 18.68 6.14
CA SER A 61 3.36 19.77 6.45
C SER A 61 1.92 19.30 6.40
N ARG A 62 1.59 18.49 5.38
CA ARG A 62 0.21 18.16 5.05
C ARG A 62 0.07 16.68 4.74
N ILE A 63 -0.51 15.93 5.68
CA ILE A 63 -0.78 14.50 5.51
C ILE A 63 -2.21 14.31 5.05
N GLN A 64 -2.41 13.43 4.07
CA GLN A 64 -3.73 12.95 3.66
C GLN A 64 -3.83 11.45 3.92
N CYS A 65 -4.96 11.02 4.48
CA CYS A 65 -5.22 9.62 4.74
C CYS A 65 -6.51 9.16 4.07
N ASP A 66 -6.48 7.95 3.54
CA ASP A 66 -7.62 7.27 2.93
C ASP A 66 -7.35 5.76 2.92
N GLU A 67 -8.41 5.00 2.70
CA GLU A 67 -8.37 3.55 2.62
C GLU A 67 -8.91 3.05 1.29
N ILE A 68 -8.22 2.06 0.71
CA ILE A 68 -8.62 1.45 -0.56
C ILE A 68 -8.98 -0.01 -0.38
N TRP A 69 -10.21 -0.34 -0.82
CA TRP A 69 -10.72 -1.70 -0.79
C TRP A 69 -10.06 -2.62 -1.84
N SER A 70 -9.80 -3.84 -1.42
CA SER A 70 -9.52 -5.03 -2.23
C SER A 70 -10.19 -6.24 -1.55
N PHE A 71 -10.04 -7.44 -2.12
CA PHE A 71 -10.43 -8.68 -1.45
C PHE A 71 -9.33 -9.74 -1.54
N CYS A 72 -9.34 -10.66 -0.58
CA CYS A 72 -8.43 -11.80 -0.50
C CYS A 72 -9.23 -13.09 -0.59
N HIS A 73 -8.76 -14.03 -1.42
CA HIS A 73 -9.36 -15.36 -1.68
C HIS A 73 -10.76 -15.33 -2.32
N ALA A 74 -11.73 -14.66 -1.69
CA ALA A 74 -13.09 -14.46 -2.17
C ALA A 74 -13.60 -13.09 -1.70
N LYS A 75 -14.62 -12.54 -2.37
CA LYS A 75 -15.32 -11.34 -1.87
C LYS A 75 -16.05 -11.68 -0.57
N GLN A 76 -16.20 -10.73 0.35
CA GLN A 76 -16.81 -10.96 1.67
C GLN A 76 -18.11 -11.76 1.63
N LYS A 77 -19.05 -11.38 0.75
CA LYS A 77 -20.34 -12.05 0.59
C LYS A 77 -20.27 -13.54 0.22
N ASN A 78 -19.14 -13.99 -0.32
CA ASN A 78 -18.91 -15.37 -0.75
C ASN A 78 -18.04 -16.16 0.24
N VAL A 79 -17.54 -15.54 1.31
CA VAL A 79 -16.60 -16.20 2.24
C VAL A 79 -17.26 -17.38 2.95
N ALA A 80 -18.50 -17.22 3.42
CA ALA A 80 -19.22 -18.25 4.17
C ALA A 80 -19.45 -19.55 3.37
N SER A 81 -19.52 -19.48 2.04
CA SER A 81 -19.69 -20.63 1.14
C SER A 81 -18.42 -21.00 0.37
N ALA A 82 -17.31 -20.31 0.61
CA ALA A 82 -16.05 -20.59 -0.06
C ALA A 82 -15.42 -21.87 0.48
N LYS A 83 -14.96 -22.73 -0.43
CA LYS A 83 -14.28 -23.97 -0.06
C LYS A 83 -12.92 -23.65 0.58
N ALA A 84 -12.77 -23.98 1.86
CA ALA A 84 -11.52 -23.81 2.61
C ALA A 84 -10.99 -22.35 2.57
N ALA A 85 -11.88 -21.40 2.87
CA ALA A 85 -11.47 -20.00 3.05
C ALA A 85 -10.40 -19.91 4.15
N PRO A 86 -9.21 -19.37 3.84
CA PRO A 86 -8.19 -19.15 4.86
C PRO A 86 -8.60 -18.01 5.79
N GLU A 87 -7.93 -17.92 6.94
CA GLU A 87 -7.93 -16.72 7.77
C GLU A 87 -7.52 -15.49 6.95
N GLY A 88 -8.19 -14.36 7.17
CA GLY A 88 -7.98 -13.14 6.37
C GLY A 88 -8.58 -13.20 4.94
N ALA A 89 -9.46 -14.16 4.64
CA ALA A 89 -10.28 -14.14 3.43
C ALA A 89 -11.43 -13.13 3.54
N GLY A 90 -11.81 -12.54 2.42
CA GLY A 90 -12.88 -11.55 2.36
C GLY A 90 -12.39 -10.16 1.99
N ASP A 91 -13.07 -9.14 2.51
CA ASP A 91 -12.73 -7.75 2.26
C ASP A 91 -11.47 -7.36 3.04
N ILE A 92 -10.56 -6.69 2.35
CA ILE A 92 -9.33 -6.16 2.94
C ILE A 92 -9.15 -4.71 2.51
N TRP A 93 -8.60 -3.90 3.40
CA TRP A 93 -8.43 -2.47 3.22
C TRP A 93 -6.98 -2.11 3.39
N THR A 94 -6.44 -1.39 2.40
CA THR A 94 -5.11 -0.77 2.53
C THR A 94 -5.31 0.68 2.94
N TRP A 95 -4.94 0.98 4.16
CA TRP A 95 -4.90 2.32 4.73
C TRP A 95 -3.58 2.95 4.33
N THR A 96 -3.60 4.22 3.93
CA THR A 96 -2.39 4.94 3.52
C THR A 96 -2.38 6.35 4.06
N ALA A 97 -1.20 6.82 4.48
CA ALA A 97 -0.93 8.20 4.85
C ALA A 97 0.15 8.75 3.90
N ILE A 98 -0.22 9.75 3.10
CA ILE A 98 0.66 10.40 2.12
C ILE A 98 0.97 11.84 2.53
N ASP A 99 2.23 12.24 2.41
CA ASP A 99 2.59 13.66 2.46
C ASP A 99 2.25 14.35 1.13
N ALA A 100 1.40 15.36 1.19
CA ALA A 100 0.89 16.08 0.04
C ALA A 100 1.98 16.87 -0.69
N ASP A 101 3.10 17.21 -0.04
CA ASP A 101 4.18 17.98 -0.64
C ASP A 101 5.16 17.07 -1.39
N THR A 102 5.79 16.16 -0.66
CA THR A 102 6.81 15.24 -1.18
C THR A 102 6.23 14.01 -1.87
N LYS A 103 4.90 13.81 -1.79
CA LYS A 103 4.18 12.62 -2.27
C LYS A 103 4.64 11.32 -1.60
N LEU A 104 5.40 11.39 -0.51
CA LEU A 104 5.90 10.24 0.19
C LEU A 104 4.75 9.47 0.87
N ILE A 105 4.72 8.15 0.71
CA ILE A 105 3.89 7.31 1.57
C ILE A 105 4.62 7.15 2.89
N VAL A 106 4.16 7.90 3.88
CA VAL A 106 4.74 7.97 5.23
C VAL A 106 4.41 6.70 5.99
N SER A 107 3.15 6.26 5.94
CA SER A 107 2.68 5.05 6.60
C SER A 107 1.64 4.33 5.74
N TYR A 108 1.57 3.01 5.87
CA TYR A 108 0.50 2.20 5.30
C TYR A 108 0.24 0.98 6.17
N TYR A 109 -1.01 0.52 6.17
CA TYR A 109 -1.43 -0.65 6.93
C TYR A 109 -2.46 -1.45 6.13
N VAL A 110 -2.45 -2.77 6.29
CA VAL A 110 -3.41 -3.67 5.66
C VAL A 110 -4.22 -4.34 6.76
N GLY A 111 -5.53 -4.14 6.74
CA GLY A 111 -6.42 -4.69 7.75
C GLY A 111 -7.87 -4.69 7.29
N ASP A 112 -8.77 -4.64 8.25
CA ASP A 112 -10.19 -4.40 8.00
C ASP A 112 -10.51 -2.90 7.91
N ARG A 113 -11.80 -2.52 7.88
CA ARG A 113 -12.22 -1.10 7.87
C ARG A 113 -12.64 -0.58 9.25
N SER A 114 -12.12 -1.18 10.32
CA SER A 114 -12.55 -0.88 11.69
C SER A 114 -11.83 0.33 12.31
N GLY A 115 -12.28 0.70 13.51
CA GLY A 115 -11.58 1.64 14.39
C GLY A 115 -10.18 1.16 14.79
N GLU A 116 -10.00 -0.14 15.01
CA GLU A 116 -8.71 -0.74 15.39
C GLU A 116 -7.67 -0.55 14.30
N SER A 117 -8.03 -0.87 13.05
CA SER A 117 -7.15 -0.64 11.90
C SER A 117 -6.79 0.85 11.74
N ALA A 118 -7.74 1.76 12.00
CA ALA A 118 -7.49 3.20 11.96
C ALA A 118 -6.52 3.64 13.07
N MET A 119 -6.67 3.12 14.29
CA MET A 119 -5.73 3.39 15.40
C MET A 119 -4.32 2.91 15.05
N THR A 120 -4.19 1.67 14.53
CA THR A 120 -2.89 1.11 14.15
C THR A 120 -2.13 2.00 13.16
N ILE A 121 -2.79 2.48 12.10
CA ILE A 121 -2.11 3.36 11.13
C ILE A 121 -1.81 4.74 11.70
N MET A 122 -2.70 5.32 12.52
CA MET A 122 -2.46 6.65 13.11
C MET A 122 -1.32 6.62 14.12
N ASP A 123 -1.22 5.58 14.95
CA ASP A 123 -0.12 5.37 15.88
C ASP A 123 1.21 5.23 15.14
N ASP A 124 1.27 4.35 14.12
CA ASP A 124 2.46 4.19 13.29
C ASP A 124 2.84 5.52 12.60
N LEU A 125 1.87 6.22 11.99
CA LEU A 125 2.09 7.52 11.38
C LEU A 125 2.69 8.53 12.38
N ARG A 126 2.16 8.60 13.60
CA ARG A 126 2.69 9.51 14.63
C ARG A 126 4.15 9.22 14.93
N THR A 127 4.55 7.96 15.02
CA THR A 127 5.94 7.57 15.31
C THR A 127 6.93 7.89 14.18
N ARG A 128 6.43 8.09 12.96
CA ARG A 128 7.28 8.39 11.79
C ARG A 128 7.49 9.89 11.56
N LEU A 129 6.65 10.74 12.14
CA LEU A 129 6.68 12.19 11.95
C LEU A 129 7.60 12.88 12.96
N ALA A 130 8.40 13.84 12.49
CA ALA A 130 9.32 14.62 13.32
C ALA A 130 8.70 15.91 13.90
N ASN A 131 7.49 16.29 13.46
CA ASN A 131 6.87 17.56 13.81
C ASN A 131 5.34 17.45 13.82
N ARG A 132 4.70 18.46 14.43
CA ARG A 132 3.26 18.69 14.31
C ARG A 132 2.89 18.91 12.85
N VAL A 133 1.80 18.29 12.39
CA VAL A 133 1.33 18.34 11.00
C VAL A 133 -0.14 18.70 10.89
N GLN A 134 -0.57 19.09 9.69
CA GLN A 134 -1.98 19.08 9.33
C GLN A 134 -2.38 17.73 8.73
N ILE A 135 -3.43 17.09 9.26
CA ILE A 135 -4.00 15.86 8.72
C ILE A 135 -5.35 16.15 8.05
N THR A 136 -5.59 15.54 6.89
CA THR A 136 -6.91 15.48 6.28
C THR A 136 -7.31 14.06 5.93
N THR A 137 -8.50 13.65 6.36
CA THR A 137 -9.10 12.36 5.98
C THR A 137 -10.45 12.59 5.30
N ASP A 138 -11.06 11.52 4.79
CA ASP A 138 -12.46 11.54 4.40
C ASP A 138 -13.39 11.60 5.64
N GLY A 139 -14.70 11.45 5.42
CA GLY A 139 -15.70 11.44 6.48
C GLY A 139 -15.79 10.15 7.31
N HIS A 140 -14.87 9.20 7.16
CA HIS A 140 -14.92 7.94 7.90
C HIS A 140 -14.71 8.17 9.40
N ARG A 141 -15.69 7.75 10.21
CA ARG A 141 -15.72 8.06 11.65
C ARG A 141 -14.54 7.48 12.43
N ALA A 142 -13.99 6.34 11.99
CA ALA A 142 -12.86 5.70 12.67
C ALA A 142 -11.63 6.61 12.80
N TYR A 143 -11.39 7.53 11.84
CA TYR A 143 -10.27 8.46 11.94
C TYR A 143 -10.44 9.48 13.08
N VAL A 144 -11.66 9.77 13.52
CA VAL A 144 -11.88 10.78 14.58
C VAL A 144 -11.22 10.34 15.88
N GLU A 145 -11.58 9.14 16.35
CA GLU A 145 -11.02 8.56 17.57
C GLU A 145 -9.54 8.18 17.38
N ALA A 146 -9.16 7.67 16.21
CA ALA A 146 -7.78 7.26 15.95
C ALA A 146 -6.79 8.43 15.90
N VAL A 147 -7.16 9.57 15.28
CA VAL A 147 -6.30 10.76 15.25
C VAL A 147 -6.17 11.37 16.63
N GLU A 148 -7.28 11.46 17.39
CA GLU A 148 -7.25 11.94 18.77
C GLU A 148 -6.37 11.06 19.65
N GLY A 149 -6.48 9.73 19.54
CA GLY A 149 -5.66 8.79 20.31
C GLY A 149 -4.16 8.92 20.02
N ALA A 150 -3.78 9.01 18.74
CA ALA A 150 -2.37 9.03 18.34
C ALA A 150 -1.70 10.40 18.53
N PHE A 151 -2.42 11.50 18.30
CA PHE A 151 -1.85 12.85 18.28
C PHE A 151 -2.30 13.74 19.45
N GLY A 152 -3.43 13.44 20.09
CA GLY A 152 -4.07 14.34 21.05
C GLY A 152 -4.28 15.72 20.44
N ALA A 153 -3.90 16.77 21.16
CA ALA A 153 -3.94 18.15 20.68
C ALA A 153 -2.75 18.52 19.76
N ASP A 154 -1.78 17.62 19.53
CA ASP A 154 -0.56 17.87 18.74
C ASP A 154 -0.77 17.67 17.22
N VAL A 155 -1.91 18.11 16.70
CA VAL A 155 -2.25 18.01 15.28
C VAL A 155 -3.27 19.07 14.88
N ASP A 156 -3.23 19.48 13.62
CA ASP A 156 -4.30 20.25 13.00
C ASP A 156 -5.11 19.33 12.09
N TYR A 157 -6.29 18.91 12.54
CA TYR A 157 -7.05 17.85 11.88
C TYR A 157 -8.39 18.34 11.34
N ALA A 158 -8.66 18.01 10.08
CA ALA A 158 -9.96 18.21 9.45
C ALA A 158 -10.40 17.01 8.62
N GLN A 159 -11.70 16.83 8.48
CA GLN A 159 -12.29 15.88 7.54
C GLN A 159 -12.83 16.61 6.32
N LEU A 160 -12.61 16.03 5.13
CA LEU A 160 -13.29 16.41 3.90
C LEU A 160 -14.43 15.42 3.65
N VAL A 161 -15.65 15.80 4.04
CA VAL A 161 -16.84 14.98 3.81
C VAL A 161 -17.38 15.28 2.42
N LYS A 162 -17.37 14.27 1.55
CA LYS A 162 -17.99 14.35 0.22
C LYS A 162 -19.48 14.02 0.31
N LEU A 163 -20.30 14.89 -0.28
CA LEU A 163 -21.72 14.66 -0.46
C LEU A 163 -21.92 14.01 -1.82
N TYR A 164 -22.60 12.86 -1.84
CA TYR A 164 -22.89 12.14 -3.07
C TYR A 164 -24.39 12.19 -3.34
N GLY A 165 -24.74 12.51 -4.58
CA GLY A 165 -26.11 12.46 -5.08
C GLY A 165 -26.55 11.05 -5.46
N PRO A 166 -27.82 10.88 -5.85
CA PRO A 166 -28.32 9.61 -6.34
C PRO A 166 -27.56 9.16 -7.59
N THR A 167 -27.27 7.86 -7.69
CA THR A 167 -26.66 7.30 -8.89
C THR A 167 -27.74 7.08 -9.94
N ILE A 168 -27.83 7.94 -10.96
CA ILE A 168 -28.74 7.75 -12.10
C ILE A 168 -28.06 6.82 -13.10
N THR A 169 -28.19 5.51 -12.91
CA THR A 169 -27.68 4.52 -13.87
C THR A 169 -28.79 3.66 -14.44
N ALA A 170 -28.80 3.53 -15.77
CA ALA A 170 -29.60 2.53 -16.46
C ALA A 170 -29.25 1.11 -15.98
N PRO A 171 -30.21 0.16 -15.98
CA PRO A 171 -29.97 -1.21 -15.55
C PRO A 171 -28.74 -1.81 -16.26
N GLY A 172 -27.75 -2.27 -15.47
CA GLY A 172 -26.53 -2.89 -15.99
C GLY A 172 -25.34 -1.96 -16.26
N ARG A 173 -25.47 -0.63 -16.13
CA ARG A 173 -24.32 0.30 -16.22
C ARG A 173 -23.78 0.65 -14.84
N TYR A 174 -22.49 0.41 -14.61
CA TYR A 174 -21.80 0.89 -13.41
C TYR A 174 -21.28 2.31 -13.66
N SER A 175 -21.85 3.31 -12.97
CA SER A 175 -21.28 4.66 -12.86
C SER A 175 -21.14 5.03 -11.40
N PRO A 176 -20.05 5.70 -10.99
CA PRO A 176 -19.95 6.25 -9.64
C PRO A 176 -21.08 7.24 -9.36
N ALA A 177 -21.45 7.39 -8.09
CA ALA A 177 -22.34 8.45 -7.66
C ALA A 177 -21.71 9.82 -7.95
N GLU A 178 -22.52 10.79 -8.40
CA GLU A 178 -22.06 12.15 -8.61
C GLU A 178 -21.73 12.81 -7.27
N CYS A 179 -20.55 13.43 -7.15
CA CYS A 179 -20.22 14.22 -5.98
C CYS A 179 -20.89 15.60 -6.13
N THR A 180 -21.92 15.84 -5.33
CA THR A 180 -22.76 17.05 -5.39
C THR A 180 -22.25 18.18 -4.51
N GLY A 181 -21.26 17.92 -3.65
CA GLY A 181 -20.64 18.94 -2.81
C GLY A 181 -19.61 18.37 -1.85
N ILE A 182 -18.93 19.28 -1.16
CA ILE A 182 -17.95 18.95 -0.12
C ILE A 182 -18.23 19.77 1.14
N LYS A 183 -18.02 19.17 2.30
CA LYS A 183 -18.05 19.84 3.60
C LYS A 183 -16.72 19.63 4.30
N LYS A 184 -16.02 20.72 4.60
CA LYS A 184 -14.80 20.71 5.40
C LYS A 184 -15.18 20.85 6.86
N ILE A 185 -14.81 19.87 7.68
CA ILE A 185 -15.12 19.83 9.11
C ILE A 185 -13.80 19.88 9.87
N ARG A 186 -13.54 20.98 10.57
CA ARG A 186 -12.46 21.06 11.55
C ARG A 186 -12.78 20.11 12.71
N ARG A 187 -11.80 19.31 13.12
CA ARG A 187 -11.89 18.37 14.25
C ARG A 187 -11.02 18.80 15.42
N GLU A 188 -9.74 19.07 15.17
CA GLU A 188 -8.76 19.40 16.20
C GLU A 188 -7.78 20.47 15.70
N GLY A 189 -7.18 21.25 16.61
CA GLY A 189 -6.17 22.25 16.26
C GLY A 189 -6.71 23.39 15.39
N ASN A 190 -5.87 23.99 14.55
CA ASN A 190 -6.21 25.11 13.67
C ASN A 190 -5.82 24.80 12.20
N PRO A 191 -6.50 23.84 11.53
CA PRO A 191 -6.17 23.45 10.18
C PRO A 191 -6.44 24.57 9.18
N ASP A 192 -5.52 24.79 8.25
CA ASP A 192 -5.73 25.67 7.12
C ASP A 192 -6.76 25.05 6.17
N ILE A 193 -7.94 25.67 6.17
CA ILE A 193 -9.11 25.28 5.38
C ILE A 193 -8.81 25.28 3.88
N ALA A 194 -7.89 26.12 3.39
CA ALA A 194 -7.49 26.11 1.98
C ALA A 194 -6.82 24.79 1.57
N HIS A 195 -6.16 24.12 2.52
CA HIS A 195 -5.41 22.89 2.29
C HIS A 195 -6.14 21.61 2.72
N VAL A 196 -7.32 21.71 3.33
CA VAL A 196 -8.18 20.55 3.59
C VAL A 196 -8.66 19.94 2.27
N SER A 197 -8.02 18.85 1.86
CA SER A 197 -8.36 18.07 0.66
C SER A 197 -7.92 16.61 0.81
N THR A 198 -8.45 15.71 -0.02
CA THR A 198 -8.05 14.30 -0.14
C THR A 198 -7.49 13.96 -1.53
N SER A 199 -7.23 14.98 -2.36
CA SER A 199 -6.91 14.79 -3.78
C SER A 199 -5.61 14.03 -4.03
N TYR A 200 -4.60 14.17 -3.17
CA TYR A 200 -3.32 13.49 -3.34
C TYR A 200 -3.41 12.01 -2.96
N VAL A 201 -4.09 11.69 -1.86
CA VAL A 201 -4.31 10.28 -1.47
C VAL A 201 -5.25 9.58 -2.46
N GLU A 202 -6.27 10.26 -2.98
CA GLU A 202 -7.14 9.74 -4.04
C GLU A 202 -6.38 9.50 -5.35
N ARG A 203 -5.49 10.43 -5.71
CA ARG A 203 -4.61 10.26 -6.88
C ARG A 203 -3.67 9.08 -6.70
N GLN A 204 -3.20 8.84 -5.47
CA GLN A 204 -2.37 7.70 -5.17
C GLN A 204 -3.16 6.38 -5.21
N ASN A 205 -4.39 6.36 -4.70
CA ASN A 205 -5.31 5.23 -4.83
C ASN A 205 -5.54 4.87 -6.30
N LEU A 206 -5.64 5.87 -7.19
CA LEU A 206 -5.63 5.63 -8.63
C LEU A 206 -4.31 5.01 -9.11
N THR A 207 -3.16 5.53 -8.70
CA THR A 207 -1.85 4.97 -9.08
C THR A 207 -1.70 3.52 -8.65
N MET A 208 -2.13 3.18 -7.43
CA MET A 208 -2.16 1.80 -6.93
C MET A 208 -3.02 0.90 -7.82
N ARG A 209 -4.22 1.34 -8.21
CA ARG A 209 -5.10 0.58 -9.11
C ARG A 209 -4.50 0.34 -10.49
N MET A 210 -3.76 1.32 -11.01
CA MET A 210 -3.13 1.24 -12.32
C MET A 210 -1.87 0.38 -12.31
N SER A 211 -1.12 0.38 -11.20
CA SER A 211 0.16 -0.33 -11.08
C SER A 211 -0.01 -1.75 -10.55
N MET A 212 -1.11 -2.06 -9.86
CA MET A 212 -1.33 -3.36 -9.23
C MET A 212 -2.68 -3.94 -9.63
N ARG A 213 -2.64 -5.02 -10.43
CA ARG A 213 -3.85 -5.65 -10.99
C ARG A 213 -4.86 -6.11 -9.92
N ARG A 214 -4.39 -6.45 -8.72
CA ARG A 214 -5.22 -6.88 -7.57
C ARG A 214 -6.17 -5.79 -7.04
N PHE A 215 -5.93 -4.52 -7.37
CA PHE A 215 -6.82 -3.40 -7.02
C PHE A 215 -7.74 -2.99 -8.18
N THR A 216 -7.63 -3.63 -9.35
CA THR A 216 -8.49 -3.31 -10.48
C THR A 216 -9.93 -3.74 -10.19
N ARG A 217 -10.84 -2.77 -10.16
CA ARG A 217 -12.28 -2.99 -9.94
C ARG A 217 -12.91 -3.83 -11.05
N LEU A 218 -13.96 -4.57 -10.69
CA LEU A 218 -14.75 -5.40 -11.62
C LEU A 218 -13.92 -6.46 -12.37
N THR A 219 -12.85 -6.97 -11.75
CA THR A 219 -12.05 -8.08 -12.27
C THR A 219 -12.00 -9.24 -11.29
N ASN A 220 -11.49 -10.39 -11.74
CA ASN A 220 -11.17 -11.55 -10.93
C ASN A 220 -9.69 -11.56 -10.47
N ALA A 221 -9.01 -10.42 -10.50
CA ALA A 221 -7.64 -10.32 -10.02
C ALA A 221 -7.64 -10.00 -8.52
N PHE A 222 -7.15 -10.93 -7.70
CA PHE A 222 -7.08 -10.80 -6.25
C PHE A 222 -5.89 -11.60 -5.68
N SER A 223 -5.52 -11.29 -4.44
CA SER A 223 -4.54 -12.09 -3.69
C SER A 223 -5.20 -13.34 -3.13
N LYS A 224 -4.56 -14.51 -3.26
CA LYS A 224 -5.09 -15.76 -2.68
C LYS A 224 -4.84 -15.90 -1.17
N LYS A 225 -3.83 -15.18 -0.66
CA LYS A 225 -3.39 -15.18 0.74
C LYS A 225 -3.17 -13.74 1.18
N PHE A 226 -3.47 -13.46 2.44
CA PHE A 226 -3.31 -12.15 3.04
C PHE A 226 -1.84 -11.71 3.02
N ASP A 227 -0.91 -12.56 3.46
CA ASP A 227 0.53 -12.25 3.49
C ASP A 227 1.06 -11.86 2.11
N ASN A 228 0.69 -12.60 1.05
CA ASN A 228 1.07 -12.26 -0.32
C ASN A 228 0.46 -10.95 -0.83
N HIS A 229 -0.64 -10.49 -0.22
CA HIS A 229 -1.17 -9.15 -0.44
C HIS A 229 -0.23 -8.10 0.17
N VAL A 230 0.14 -8.28 1.44
CA VAL A 230 1.06 -7.41 2.18
C VAL A 230 2.44 -7.35 1.50
N HIS A 231 3.02 -8.49 1.10
CA HIS A 231 4.32 -8.54 0.42
C HIS A 231 4.35 -7.77 -0.91
N ALA A 232 3.25 -7.74 -1.64
CA ALA A 232 3.21 -6.97 -2.87
C ALA A 232 2.98 -5.48 -2.65
N LEU A 233 2.23 -5.12 -1.62
CA LEU A 233 2.06 -3.73 -1.23
C LEU A 233 3.37 -3.14 -0.71
N SER A 234 4.08 -3.86 0.15
CA SER A 234 5.40 -3.43 0.64
C SER A 234 6.40 -3.24 -0.50
N LEU A 235 6.50 -4.21 -1.42
CA LEU A 235 7.29 -4.05 -2.64
C LEU A 235 6.87 -2.81 -3.45
N TYR A 236 5.56 -2.62 -3.65
CA TYR A 236 5.04 -1.46 -4.38
C TYR A 236 5.36 -0.14 -3.69
N PHE A 237 5.21 -0.03 -2.37
CA PHE A 237 5.42 1.21 -1.64
C PHE A 237 6.90 1.58 -1.58
N VAL A 238 7.82 0.62 -1.42
CA VAL A 238 9.27 0.88 -1.53
C VAL A 238 9.63 1.28 -2.96
N PHE A 239 9.12 0.56 -3.97
CA PHE A 239 9.32 0.95 -5.37
C PHE A 239 8.82 2.38 -5.64
N TYR A 240 7.62 2.71 -5.16
CA TYR A 240 7.00 4.02 -5.34
C TYR A 240 7.81 5.13 -4.62
N ASN A 241 8.18 4.93 -3.37
CA ASN A 241 8.88 5.94 -2.56
C ASN A 241 10.33 6.15 -3.03
N PHE A 242 11.06 5.08 -3.37
CA PHE A 242 12.51 5.14 -3.54
C PHE A 242 12.97 5.01 -5.00
N CYS A 243 12.28 4.20 -5.81
CA CYS A 243 12.74 3.84 -7.16
C CYS A 243 12.05 4.61 -8.28
N ARG A 244 10.78 4.99 -8.08
CA ARG A 244 9.97 5.62 -9.13
C ARG A 244 10.15 7.13 -9.14
N ILE A 245 10.50 7.68 -10.30
CA ILE A 245 10.47 9.13 -10.51
C ILE A 245 9.02 9.61 -10.55
N HIS A 246 8.66 10.49 -9.60
CA HIS A 246 7.34 11.11 -9.59
C HIS A 246 7.26 12.23 -10.63
N LYS A 247 6.25 12.19 -11.51
CA LYS A 247 6.14 13.08 -12.69
C LYS A 247 6.26 14.57 -12.34
N THR A 248 5.65 15.02 -11.25
CA THR A 248 5.67 16.44 -10.86
C THR A 248 6.90 16.82 -10.05
N LEU A 249 7.51 15.90 -9.32
CA LEU A 249 8.69 16.19 -8.48
C LEU A 249 9.98 16.09 -9.28
N ARG A 250 9.96 15.32 -10.39
CA ARG A 250 11.15 14.98 -11.20
C ARG A 250 12.24 14.22 -10.43
N MET A 251 11.91 13.71 -9.25
CA MET A 251 12.71 12.82 -8.40
C MET A 251 11.78 11.82 -7.70
N SER A 252 12.34 10.90 -6.91
CA SER A 252 11.52 10.00 -6.10
C SER A 252 10.91 10.73 -4.88
N PRO A 253 9.77 10.27 -4.36
CA PRO A 253 9.18 10.83 -3.14
C PRO A 253 10.14 10.84 -1.94
N ALA A 254 10.96 9.79 -1.77
CA ALA A 254 11.96 9.72 -0.70
C ALA A 254 13.06 10.78 -0.84
N MET A 255 13.47 11.11 -2.08
CA MET A 255 14.40 12.22 -2.32
C MET A 255 13.77 13.57 -1.98
N ALA A 256 12.52 13.79 -2.41
CA ALA A 256 11.81 15.03 -2.09
C ALA A 256 11.61 15.22 -0.58
N ALA A 257 11.43 14.13 0.16
CA ALA A 257 11.32 14.14 1.62
C ALA A 257 12.67 14.20 2.36
N GLY A 258 13.79 14.20 1.64
CA GLY A 258 15.13 14.24 2.24
C GLY A 258 15.55 12.95 2.97
N ILE A 259 14.88 11.83 2.70
CA ILE A 259 15.22 10.52 3.27
C ILE A 259 16.48 9.93 2.61
N THR A 260 16.67 10.22 1.32
CA THR A 260 17.83 9.79 0.54
C THR A 260 18.23 10.86 -0.46
N ASP A 261 19.50 10.94 -0.80
CA ASP A 261 20.07 11.89 -1.76
C ASP A 261 20.16 11.33 -3.19
N ARG A 262 19.88 10.04 -3.37
CA ARG A 262 19.96 9.35 -4.67
C ARG A 262 18.69 8.61 -5.03
N LEU A 263 18.51 8.39 -6.33
CA LEU A 263 17.48 7.48 -6.82
C LEU A 263 17.91 6.03 -6.55
N TRP A 264 16.98 5.23 -6.05
CA TRP A 264 17.20 3.79 -5.89
C TRP A 264 16.75 3.03 -7.14
N SER A 265 17.26 1.82 -7.26
CA SER A 265 16.90 0.86 -8.29
C SER A 265 16.29 -0.39 -7.64
N LEU A 266 15.67 -1.25 -8.45
CA LEU A 266 15.27 -2.57 -7.98
C LEU A 266 16.46 -3.48 -7.65
N GLU A 267 17.66 -3.15 -8.13
CA GLU A 267 18.89 -3.83 -7.72
C GLU A 267 19.27 -3.50 -6.28
N ASP A 268 19.01 -2.27 -5.81
CA ASP A 268 19.17 -1.89 -4.40
C ASP A 268 18.22 -2.72 -3.50
N VAL A 269 16.97 -2.91 -3.94
CA VAL A 269 16.01 -3.79 -3.23
C VAL A 269 16.52 -5.23 -3.20
N LEU A 270 17.08 -5.72 -4.30
CA LEU A 270 17.66 -7.07 -4.37
C LEU A 270 18.90 -7.22 -3.48
N ALA A 271 19.74 -6.20 -3.43
CA ALA A 271 20.88 -6.16 -2.53
C ALA A 271 20.43 -6.23 -1.06
N ARG A 272 19.33 -5.55 -0.71
CA ARG A 272 18.73 -5.65 0.63
C ARG A 272 18.24 -7.07 0.93
N ILE A 273 17.48 -7.68 0.02
CA ILE A 273 17.03 -9.09 0.14
C ILE A 273 18.22 -10.02 0.37
N ASP A 274 19.33 -9.77 -0.33
CA ASP A 274 20.51 -10.62 -0.26
C ASP A 274 21.31 -10.42 1.03
N ALA A 275 21.30 -9.22 1.60
CA ALA A 275 21.89 -8.93 2.90
C ALA A 275 21.09 -9.57 4.05
N ASP A 276 19.75 -9.61 3.92
CA ASP A 276 18.84 -10.19 4.92
C ASP A 276 18.76 -11.73 4.80
N ALA A 277 19.38 -12.34 3.78
CA ALA A 277 19.26 -13.76 3.52
C ALA A 277 19.98 -14.61 4.59
N PRO A 278 19.29 -15.60 5.20
CA PRO A 278 19.93 -16.51 6.15
C PRO A 278 20.97 -17.38 5.45
N ALA A 279 22.00 -17.80 6.20
CA ALA A 279 23.05 -18.67 5.69
C ALA A 279 22.45 -19.92 4.99
N PRO A 280 23.00 -20.34 3.84
CA PRO A 280 22.40 -21.40 3.04
C PRO A 280 22.33 -22.73 3.81
N ALA A 281 21.13 -23.16 4.17
CA ALA A 281 20.91 -24.46 4.79
C ALA A 281 21.13 -25.62 3.79
N LYS A 282 21.73 -26.72 4.25
CA LYS A 282 21.82 -27.97 3.47
C LYS A 282 20.40 -28.45 3.15
N ARG A 283 20.13 -28.70 1.87
CA ARG A 283 18.83 -29.19 1.40
C ARG A 283 18.56 -30.57 2.03
N GLY A 284 17.47 -30.68 2.79
CA GLY A 284 17.03 -31.97 3.35
C GLY A 284 16.60 -32.97 2.26
N PRO A 285 16.51 -34.27 2.60
CA PRO A 285 16.13 -35.32 1.65
C PRO A 285 14.73 -35.05 1.07
N TYR A 286 14.54 -35.43 -0.20
CA TYR A 286 13.25 -35.30 -0.87
C TYR A 286 12.18 -36.09 -0.11
N ARG A 287 11.02 -35.49 0.20
CA ARG A 287 9.89 -36.23 0.79
C ARG A 287 9.49 -37.33 -0.18
N LYS A 288 9.66 -38.59 0.22
CA LYS A 288 9.11 -39.74 -0.51
C LYS A 288 7.59 -39.55 -0.57
N ARG A 289 6.99 -39.64 -1.76
CA ARG A 289 5.54 -39.81 -1.87
C ARG A 289 5.20 -41.09 -1.11
N GLY A 290 4.30 -40.99 -0.13
CA GLY A 290 3.75 -42.17 0.53
C GLY A 290 3.17 -43.11 -0.52
N ALA A 291 3.45 -44.40 -0.36
CA ALA A 291 2.87 -45.47 -1.15
C ALA A 291 1.36 -45.56 -0.92
#